data_AF-A0A2T6FXV6-F1
#
_entry.id   AF-A0A2T6FXV6-F1
#
_cell.length_a   1.000
_cell.length_b   1.000
_cell.length_c   1.000
_cell.angle_alpha   90.00
_cell.angle_beta   90.00
_cell.angle_gamma   90.00
#
_symmetry.space_group_name_H-M   'P 1'
#
loop_
_entity.id
_entity.type
_entity.pdbx_description
1 polymer ?
#
loop_
_entity_poly.entity_id
_entity_poly.type
_entity_poly.pdbx_seq_one_letter_code
_entity_poly.pdbx_strand_id
1 'polypeptide(L)'
;MPQILKVWTAVAALSLMLVWPAPVSRTAASPEVQASFPAFPVTVNGTVTDQTHSQYPLLLYRDIIYFPMTWNYTSSLGLAVSWSKENGLSLDKKDGCVPLAQDLTAEVNANIGGSQAAVPAPFPVKVNGKTIVNADEPYPVLLYRNIVYFPMTWRFAYEEFNWKTSWNDVRGFAIQSCARPDDEERTQAEALNLANGGQLAVKDGWVYMNPYHWSEGAHQLVKSKPDGSSKTKLSDDKATSINVVGDWLYYIASEPRKPNAIYKIKTDGTERTLVSQTNASGLWVRDGWMYYLRLAERSGNENAPYYTPGGIERMRMDGSEKQTLLSNMDHIKYFFLQGERLYYLTGEGEKKKLYVMGNDGSGQTELQDNVTEIRIIDGWIYYVKDGKQLRKMSSDASIDIPLHESARTPLFGLNYRDGWVYYVSGGFGISGYASMERIRLDGTGRQALAEARATALYIAEDQLYFPDWSMGDRTMYHMKIDDPQP
;
A
#
# COMPACT_ATOMS: atom_id res chain seq x y z
N MET A 1 72.57 -61.14 75.87
CA MET A 1 73.57 -60.48 74.98
C MET A 1 73.44 -61.06 73.58
N PRO A 2 73.63 -60.26 72.51
CA PRO A 2 72.76 -60.26 71.33
C PRO A 2 73.46 -60.64 70.01
N GLN A 3 72.69 -60.80 68.93
CA GLN A 3 73.04 -60.42 67.53
C GLN A 3 71.77 -60.56 66.65
N ILE A 4 71.03 -59.46 66.39
CA ILE A 4 71.10 -58.54 65.23
C ILE A 4 70.92 -59.25 63.87
N LEU A 5 69.74 -59.03 63.25
CA LEU A 5 69.59 -59.01 61.79
C LEU A 5 68.63 -57.87 61.41
N LYS A 6 69.09 -57.01 60.48
CA LYS A 6 68.39 -55.81 59.98
C LYS A 6 67.30 -56.19 58.96
N VAL A 7 66.12 -55.60 59.08
CA VAL A 7 65.09 -55.62 58.04
C VAL A 7 64.93 -54.19 57.51
N TRP A 8 65.07 -54.01 56.21
CA TRP A 8 64.75 -52.78 55.48
C TRP A 8 63.29 -52.86 55.01
N THR A 9 62.46 -51.92 55.44
CA THR A 9 61.10 -51.71 54.92
C THR A 9 61.13 -50.69 53.77
N ALA A 10 60.78 -51.14 52.56
CA ALA A 10 60.48 -50.26 51.43
C ALA A 10 59.01 -49.79 51.55
N VAL A 11 58.80 -48.47 51.57
CA VAL A 11 57.48 -47.84 51.57
C VAL A 11 57.03 -47.65 50.12
N ALA A 12 55.93 -48.30 49.75
CA ALA A 12 55.24 -48.07 48.48
C ALA A 12 54.36 -46.81 48.60
N ALA A 13 54.60 -45.81 47.76
CA ALA A 13 53.76 -44.63 47.64
C ALA A 13 52.52 -44.95 46.76
N LEU A 14 51.34 -44.97 47.37
CA LEU A 14 50.05 -45.00 46.65
C LEU A 14 49.71 -43.57 46.20
N SER A 15 49.79 -43.31 44.90
CA SER A 15 49.25 -42.10 44.27
C SER A 15 47.73 -42.22 44.11
N LEU A 16 46.96 -41.51 44.94
CA LEU A 16 45.53 -41.25 44.70
C LEU A 16 45.39 -40.20 43.60
N MET A 17 44.87 -40.58 42.44
CA MET A 17 44.36 -39.64 41.44
C MET A 17 42.98 -39.13 41.88
N LEU A 18 42.92 -37.88 42.35
CA LEU A 18 41.67 -37.14 42.51
C LEU A 18 41.17 -36.71 41.12
N VAL A 19 40.14 -37.41 40.63
CA VAL A 19 39.38 -37.00 39.45
C VAL A 19 38.42 -35.90 39.87
N TRP A 20 38.70 -34.64 39.53
CA TRP A 20 37.71 -33.58 39.59
C TRP A 20 36.63 -33.85 38.52
N PRO A 21 35.33 -33.78 38.86
CA PRO A 21 34.31 -33.77 37.82
C PRO A 21 34.49 -32.49 37.01
N ALA A 22 34.78 -32.64 35.72
CA ALA A 22 34.71 -31.53 34.78
C ALA A 22 33.30 -30.91 34.85
N PRO A 23 33.16 -29.58 34.80
CA PRO A 23 31.85 -28.98 34.60
C PRO A 23 31.30 -29.49 33.28
N VAL A 24 30.29 -30.34 33.34
CA VAL A 24 29.50 -30.72 32.19
C VAL A 24 28.72 -29.46 31.79
N SER A 25 29.25 -28.71 30.83
CA SER A 25 28.46 -27.72 30.11
C SER A 25 27.32 -28.45 29.41
N ARG A 26 26.15 -28.50 30.05
CA ARG A 26 24.91 -28.81 29.36
C ARG A 26 24.55 -27.60 28.52
N THR A 27 25.04 -27.53 27.30
CA THR A 27 24.29 -26.84 26.24
C THR A 27 23.07 -27.71 25.94
N ALA A 28 22.05 -27.60 26.79
CA ALA A 28 20.72 -28.02 26.39
C ALA A 28 20.29 -27.04 25.29
N ALA A 29 20.37 -27.48 24.03
CA ALA A 29 19.68 -26.79 22.96
C ALA A 29 18.23 -26.62 23.41
N SER A 30 17.79 -25.38 23.60
CA SER A 30 16.40 -25.11 23.93
C SER A 30 15.54 -25.77 22.84
N PRO A 31 14.51 -26.55 23.22
CA PRO A 31 13.79 -27.37 22.26
C PRO A 31 13.20 -26.49 21.17
N GLU A 32 13.28 -26.99 19.94
CA GLU A 32 12.62 -26.40 18.78
C GLU A 32 11.14 -26.15 19.09
N VAL A 33 10.66 -24.96 18.74
CA VAL A 33 9.26 -24.58 18.84
C VAL A 33 8.61 -24.62 17.48
N GLN A 34 7.32 -24.92 17.49
CA GLN A 34 6.49 -24.98 16.31
C GLN A 34 5.62 -23.71 16.25
N ALA A 35 5.92 -22.84 15.30
CA ALA A 35 5.14 -21.64 14.98
C ALA A 35 4.32 -21.85 13.71
N SER A 36 3.48 -20.90 13.34
CA SER A 36 2.80 -20.86 12.05
C SER A 36 2.89 -19.46 11.44
N PHE A 37 2.40 -19.27 10.22
CA PHE A 37 2.15 -17.92 9.70
C PHE A 37 0.75 -17.45 10.11
N PRO A 38 0.55 -16.15 10.44
CA PRO A 38 -0.77 -15.65 10.80
C PRO A 38 -1.74 -15.80 9.63
N ALA A 39 -2.90 -16.41 9.89
CA ALA A 39 -3.97 -16.60 8.90
C ALA A 39 -4.95 -15.41 8.81
N PHE A 40 -4.57 -14.28 9.39
CA PHE A 40 -5.35 -13.06 9.47
C PHE A 40 -4.49 -11.87 9.03
N PRO A 41 -5.09 -10.77 8.55
CA PRO A 41 -4.33 -9.59 8.14
C PRO A 41 -3.56 -9.00 9.33
N VAL A 42 -2.36 -8.51 9.03
CA VAL A 42 -1.52 -7.80 10.00
C VAL A 42 -1.21 -6.42 9.43
N THR A 43 -1.38 -5.40 10.26
CA THR A 43 -1.14 -4.00 9.89
C THR A 43 -0.05 -3.41 10.76
N VAL A 44 0.94 -2.77 10.14
CA VAL A 44 2.06 -2.10 10.82
C VAL A 44 2.04 -0.63 10.44
N ASN A 45 1.74 0.24 11.41
CA ASN A 45 1.60 1.67 11.20
C ASN A 45 0.71 2.03 9.99
N GLY A 46 -0.43 1.35 9.85
CA GLY A 46 -1.39 1.52 8.74
C GLY A 46 -1.05 0.77 7.44
N THR A 47 0.14 0.20 7.29
CA THR A 47 0.49 -0.60 6.10
C THR A 47 0.15 -2.07 6.34
N VAL A 48 -0.72 -2.63 5.51
CA VAL A 48 -1.11 -4.04 5.58
C VAL A 48 -0.02 -4.90 4.97
N THR A 49 0.36 -5.96 5.66
CA THR A 49 1.48 -6.82 5.26
C THR A 49 1.05 -7.94 4.30
N ASP A 50 1.85 -8.20 3.27
CA ASP A 50 1.76 -9.40 2.45
C ASP A 50 2.55 -10.54 3.10
N GLN A 51 1.86 -11.52 3.69
CA GLN A 51 2.52 -12.69 4.28
C GLN A 51 2.78 -13.81 3.26
N THR A 52 2.03 -13.81 2.17
CA THR A 52 2.12 -14.81 1.10
C THR A 52 3.43 -14.70 0.35
N HIS A 53 3.91 -13.48 0.11
CA HIS A 53 5.10 -13.18 -0.69
C HIS A 53 6.25 -12.58 0.12
N SER A 54 6.11 -12.41 1.45
CA SER A 54 7.20 -11.84 2.25
C SER A 54 8.43 -12.74 2.26
N GLN A 55 9.62 -12.17 2.07
CA GLN A 55 10.88 -12.87 2.29
C GLN A 55 11.04 -13.31 3.77
N TYR A 56 10.44 -12.54 4.69
CA TYR A 56 10.48 -12.73 6.13
C TYR A 56 9.05 -12.69 6.71
N PRO A 57 8.24 -13.72 6.47
CA PRO A 57 6.86 -13.76 6.94
C PRO A 57 6.81 -13.78 8.47
N LEU A 58 5.83 -13.08 9.03
CA LEU A 58 5.55 -13.02 10.46
C LEU A 58 5.27 -14.43 11.00
N LEU A 59 5.70 -14.69 12.23
CA LEU A 59 5.40 -15.94 12.91
C LEU A 59 4.26 -15.73 13.92
N LEU A 60 3.48 -16.77 14.13
CA LEU A 60 2.47 -16.88 15.16
C LEU A 60 2.85 -18.07 16.05
N TYR A 61 3.10 -17.81 17.32
CA TYR A 61 3.43 -18.85 18.29
C TYR A 61 2.60 -18.64 19.55
N ARG A 62 1.75 -19.64 19.87
CA ARG A 62 0.82 -19.60 21.01
C ARG A 62 0.02 -18.31 21.05
N ASP A 63 -0.57 -17.96 19.90
CA ASP A 63 -1.40 -16.77 19.68
C ASP A 63 -0.70 -15.42 19.87
N ILE A 64 0.63 -15.42 20.03
CA ILE A 64 1.46 -14.20 20.00
C ILE A 64 2.12 -14.08 18.64
N ILE A 65 2.02 -12.89 18.06
CA ILE A 65 2.66 -12.57 16.79
C ILE A 65 4.11 -12.15 17.02
N TYR A 66 4.97 -12.58 16.10
CA TYR A 66 6.41 -12.43 16.14
C TYR A 66 6.88 -11.72 14.88
N PHE A 67 7.59 -10.62 15.08
CA PHE A 67 8.05 -9.78 13.99
C PHE A 67 9.53 -10.04 13.72
N PRO A 68 9.95 -10.19 12.45
CA PRO A 68 11.37 -10.31 12.14
C PRO A 68 12.05 -8.98 12.39
N MET A 69 13.18 -9.01 13.09
CA MET A 69 13.99 -7.84 13.38
C MET A 69 14.90 -7.48 12.20
N THR A 70 14.32 -7.42 11.00
CA THR A 70 15.01 -6.89 9.81
C THR A 70 15.08 -5.36 9.88
N TRP A 71 15.89 -4.76 9.02
CA TRP A 71 16.03 -3.30 8.94
C TRP A 71 14.69 -2.60 8.71
N ASN A 72 13.86 -3.11 7.80
CA ASN A 72 12.58 -2.49 7.44
C ASN A 72 11.56 -2.53 8.59
N TYR A 73 11.41 -3.69 9.24
CA TYR A 73 10.53 -3.81 10.41
C TYR A 73 11.03 -2.99 11.60
N THR A 74 12.32 -3.06 11.91
CA THR A 74 12.87 -2.30 13.06
C THR A 74 12.82 -0.79 12.82
N SER A 75 13.04 -0.33 11.58
CA SER A 75 12.87 1.07 11.20
C SER A 75 11.42 1.53 11.31
N SER A 76 10.46 0.71 10.82
CA SER A 76 9.04 1.03 10.96
C SER A 76 8.56 0.96 12.41
N LEU A 77 9.11 0.07 13.22
CA LEU A 77 8.77 -0.03 14.64
C LEU A 77 9.46 1.03 15.51
N GLY A 78 10.30 1.90 14.95
CA GLY A 78 11.03 2.89 15.75
C GLY A 78 12.02 2.25 16.70
N LEU A 79 12.78 1.26 16.22
CA LEU A 79 13.85 0.59 16.94
C LEU A 79 15.23 0.94 16.38
N ALA A 80 16.19 1.06 17.27
CA ALA A 80 17.62 0.98 16.99
C ALA A 80 18.09 -0.45 17.27
N VAL A 81 18.86 -1.01 16.34
CA VAL A 81 19.36 -2.39 16.42
C VAL A 81 20.87 -2.37 16.46
N SER A 82 21.47 -3.13 17.39
CA SER A 82 22.90 -3.43 17.36
C SER A 82 23.14 -4.91 17.60
N TRP A 83 24.20 -5.45 16.99
CA TRP A 83 24.59 -6.84 17.15
C TRP A 83 26.10 -6.96 17.27
N SER A 84 26.57 -7.78 18.21
CA SER A 84 27.96 -8.25 18.27
C SER A 84 28.01 -9.71 18.69
N LYS A 85 29.10 -10.40 18.36
CA LYS A 85 29.30 -11.81 18.74
C LYS A 85 29.34 -12.00 20.26
N GLU A 86 29.90 -11.03 20.97
CA GLU A 86 30.09 -11.03 22.43
C GLU A 86 28.82 -10.63 23.18
N ASN A 87 28.11 -9.61 22.68
CA ASN A 87 26.98 -9.00 23.39
C ASN A 87 25.61 -9.45 22.88
N GLY A 88 25.56 -10.18 21.76
CA GLY A 88 24.33 -10.61 21.12
C GLY A 88 23.56 -9.44 20.49
N LEU A 89 22.23 -9.53 20.49
CA LEU A 89 21.33 -8.52 19.91
C LEU A 89 20.90 -7.49 20.97
N SER A 90 20.93 -6.20 20.65
CA SER A 90 20.26 -5.15 21.43
C SER A 90 19.20 -4.47 20.57
N LEU A 91 18.01 -4.28 21.15
CA LEU A 91 16.90 -3.52 20.60
C LEU A 91 16.58 -2.37 21.55
N ASP A 92 16.75 -1.14 21.08
CA ASP A 92 16.51 0.05 21.87
C ASP A 92 15.47 0.91 21.18
N LYS A 93 14.50 1.43 21.93
CA LYS A 93 13.51 2.35 21.37
C LYS A 93 14.21 3.62 20.87
N LYS A 94 13.84 4.06 19.66
CA LYS A 94 14.21 5.38 19.14
C LYS A 94 12.96 6.21 18.86
N ASP A 95 13.16 7.51 18.80
CA ASP A 95 12.11 8.42 18.34
C ASP A 95 11.95 8.33 16.82
N GLY A 96 10.70 8.41 16.38
CA GLY A 96 10.34 8.35 14.97
C GLY A 96 10.29 6.94 14.39
N CYS A 97 9.55 6.83 13.30
CA CYS A 97 9.35 5.62 12.52
C CYS A 97 9.21 6.01 11.04
N VAL A 98 9.12 5.02 10.18
CA VAL A 98 8.76 5.20 8.77
C VAL A 98 7.67 4.21 8.37
N PRO A 99 6.89 4.48 7.29
CA PRO A 99 6.01 3.48 6.71
C PRO A 99 6.76 2.18 6.41
N LEU A 100 6.09 1.03 6.59
CA LEU A 100 6.73 -0.27 6.39
C LEU A 100 7.01 -0.51 4.91
N ALA A 101 8.28 -0.49 4.53
CA ALA A 101 8.74 -1.07 3.27
C ALA A 101 8.76 -2.60 3.39
N GLN A 102 8.16 -3.31 2.43
CA GLN A 102 8.02 -4.77 2.49
C GLN A 102 9.03 -5.44 1.54
N ASP A 103 9.84 -6.35 2.09
CA ASP A 103 10.69 -7.23 1.32
C ASP A 103 9.85 -8.42 0.81
N LEU A 104 9.37 -8.33 -0.43
CA LEU A 104 8.57 -9.38 -1.07
C LEU A 104 9.39 -10.12 -2.12
N THR A 105 8.97 -11.34 -2.46
CA THR A 105 9.52 -12.14 -3.55
C THR A 105 8.39 -12.62 -4.49
N ALA A 106 8.74 -13.13 -5.67
CA ALA A 106 7.74 -13.63 -6.62
C ALA A 106 7.15 -14.99 -6.17
N GLU A 107 7.85 -15.69 -5.29
CA GLU A 107 7.46 -17.00 -4.77
C GLU A 107 6.43 -16.88 -3.66
N VAL A 108 5.48 -17.82 -3.66
CA VAL A 108 4.57 -18.00 -2.53
C VAL A 108 5.31 -18.74 -1.42
N ASN A 109 5.20 -18.22 -0.19
CA ASN A 109 5.64 -18.91 1.01
C ASN A 109 4.90 -20.24 1.16
N ALA A 110 5.58 -21.34 0.79
CA ALA A 110 5.06 -22.68 0.96
C ALA A 110 4.69 -22.91 2.44
N ASN A 111 3.57 -23.61 2.69
CA ASN A 111 3.01 -23.89 4.01
C ASN A 111 2.40 -22.69 4.77
N ILE A 112 1.59 -21.85 4.10
CA ILE A 112 0.64 -20.96 4.79
C ILE A 112 -0.28 -21.83 5.68
N GLY A 113 -0.14 -21.68 7.00
CA GLY A 113 -0.84 -22.50 8.01
C GLY A 113 -0.11 -23.78 8.44
N GLY A 114 1.04 -24.12 7.82
CA GLY A 114 1.88 -25.25 8.25
C GLY A 114 2.90 -24.85 9.31
N SER A 115 3.34 -25.84 10.08
CA SER A 115 4.26 -25.65 11.20
C SER A 115 5.64 -25.21 10.74
N GLN A 116 6.17 -24.15 11.36
CA GLN A 116 7.48 -23.58 11.13
C GLN A 116 8.37 -23.86 12.34
N ALA A 117 9.40 -24.66 12.12
CA ALA A 117 10.43 -24.94 13.10
C ALA A 117 11.27 -23.69 13.36
N ALA A 118 11.21 -23.16 14.59
CA ALA A 118 12.06 -22.09 15.06
C ALA A 118 12.74 -22.50 16.37
N VAL A 119 13.88 -21.91 16.68
CA VAL A 119 14.60 -22.18 17.93
C VAL A 119 14.69 -20.92 18.76
N PRO A 120 14.69 -20.98 20.10
CA PRO A 120 15.01 -19.81 20.92
C PRO A 120 16.38 -19.24 20.52
N ALA A 121 16.51 -17.91 20.51
CA ALA A 121 17.74 -17.26 20.10
C ALA A 121 18.93 -17.77 20.94
N PRO A 122 19.98 -18.34 20.33
CA PRO A 122 21.06 -19.03 21.04
C PRO A 122 22.14 -18.07 21.56
N PHE A 123 21.83 -16.77 21.62
CA PHE A 123 22.73 -15.69 22.02
C PHE A 123 21.99 -14.69 22.90
N PRO A 124 22.70 -13.86 23.68
CA PRO A 124 22.08 -12.85 24.53
C PRO A 124 21.21 -11.87 23.73
N VAL A 125 20.07 -11.48 24.30
CA VAL A 125 19.20 -10.43 23.75
C VAL A 125 18.99 -9.37 24.82
N LYS A 126 19.10 -8.10 24.45
CA LYS A 126 18.81 -6.96 25.32
C LYS A 126 17.71 -6.09 24.71
N VAL A 127 16.85 -5.56 25.58
CA VAL A 127 15.77 -4.64 25.22
C VAL A 127 15.86 -3.42 26.13
N ASN A 128 16.06 -2.23 25.57
CA ASN A 128 16.26 -0.98 26.33
C ASN A 128 17.32 -1.16 27.44
N GLY A 129 18.44 -1.80 27.11
CA GLY A 129 19.52 -2.14 28.04
C GLY A 129 19.26 -3.31 29.02
N LYS A 130 18.04 -3.88 29.08
CA LYS A 130 17.69 -5.00 29.97
C LYS A 130 17.94 -6.35 29.28
N THR A 131 18.66 -7.26 29.94
CA THR A 131 18.90 -8.61 29.41
C THR A 131 17.64 -9.47 29.48
N ILE A 132 17.34 -10.19 28.38
CA ILE A 132 16.28 -11.17 28.27
C ILE A 132 16.85 -12.57 28.47
N VAL A 133 16.20 -13.37 29.32
CA VAL A 133 16.55 -14.77 29.55
C VAL A 133 15.49 -15.65 28.88
N ASN A 134 15.76 -16.09 27.65
CA ASN A 134 14.77 -16.83 26.83
C ASN A 134 14.18 -18.07 27.54
N ALA A 135 14.93 -18.74 28.41
CA ALA A 135 14.45 -19.90 29.15
C ALA A 135 13.31 -19.58 30.13
N ASP A 136 13.24 -18.33 30.60
CA ASP A 136 12.24 -17.86 31.56
C ASP A 136 11.06 -17.15 30.88
N GLU A 137 11.17 -16.89 29.57
CA GLU A 137 10.13 -16.23 28.80
C GLU A 137 9.08 -17.24 28.32
N PRO A 138 7.77 -17.03 28.60
CA PRO A 138 6.71 -17.88 28.04
C PRO A 138 6.63 -17.80 26.51
N TYR A 139 7.10 -16.68 25.97
CA TYR A 139 7.22 -16.36 24.55
C TYR A 139 8.68 -15.96 24.29
N PRO A 140 9.61 -16.92 24.17
CA PRO A 140 11.02 -16.63 23.99
C PRO A 140 11.26 -15.90 22.66
N VAL A 141 12.33 -15.11 22.58
CA VAL A 141 12.81 -14.54 21.32
C VAL A 141 13.26 -15.70 20.43
N LEU A 142 12.78 -15.74 19.20
CA LEU A 142 13.02 -16.86 18.28
C LEU A 142 14.08 -16.50 17.24
N LEU A 143 14.77 -17.51 16.75
CA LEU A 143 15.61 -17.48 15.57
C LEU A 143 14.98 -18.40 14.53
N TYR A 144 14.62 -17.84 13.39
CA TYR A 144 14.03 -18.55 12.26
C TYR A 144 14.71 -18.11 10.98
N ARG A 145 15.23 -19.06 10.19
CA ARG A 145 15.99 -18.80 8.96
C ARG A 145 17.10 -17.74 9.14
N ASN A 146 17.83 -17.81 10.26
CA ASN A 146 18.89 -16.87 10.66
C ASN A 146 18.45 -15.42 10.90
N ILE A 147 17.15 -15.18 11.07
CA ILE A 147 16.59 -13.89 11.45
C ILE A 147 15.98 -13.99 12.85
N VAL A 148 16.19 -12.97 13.66
CA VAL A 148 15.57 -12.89 15.00
C VAL A 148 14.12 -12.46 14.85
N TYR A 149 13.22 -13.22 15.44
CA TYR A 149 11.80 -12.94 15.52
C TYR A 149 11.44 -12.57 16.95
N PHE A 150 10.92 -11.36 17.11
CA PHE A 150 10.67 -10.76 18.40
C PHE A 150 9.17 -10.81 18.74
N PRO A 151 8.79 -11.29 19.95
CA PRO A 151 7.39 -11.45 20.33
C PRO A 151 6.72 -10.11 20.65
N MET A 152 5.53 -9.89 20.09
CA MET A 152 4.68 -8.72 20.39
C MET A 152 3.75 -9.00 21.56
N THR A 153 4.31 -9.37 22.72
CA THR A 153 3.56 -9.49 23.98
C THR A 153 3.23 -8.10 24.54
N TRP A 154 2.28 -8.03 25.48
CA TRP A 154 1.99 -6.79 26.22
C TRP A 154 3.24 -6.20 26.88
N ARG A 155 4.05 -7.03 27.55
CA ARG A 155 5.31 -6.62 28.18
C ARG A 155 6.21 -5.87 27.19
N PHE A 156 6.39 -6.39 25.99
CA PHE A 156 7.28 -5.74 25.04
C PHE A 156 6.61 -4.60 24.28
N ALA A 157 5.49 -4.86 23.62
CA ALA A 157 4.84 -3.87 22.78
C ALA A 157 4.38 -2.66 23.62
N TYR A 158 3.73 -2.88 24.76
CA TYR A 158 3.19 -1.81 25.59
C TYR A 158 4.19 -1.31 26.64
N GLU A 159 4.72 -2.18 27.49
CA GLU A 159 5.51 -1.72 28.66
C GLU A 159 6.92 -1.27 28.28
N GLU A 160 7.63 -2.02 27.44
CA GLU A 160 9.00 -1.67 27.02
C GLU A 160 9.03 -0.65 25.88
N PHE A 161 8.14 -0.76 24.90
CA PHE A 161 8.18 0.09 23.70
C PHE A 161 7.08 1.16 23.63
N ASN A 162 6.05 1.11 24.48
CA ASN A 162 4.92 2.05 24.47
C ASN A 162 4.27 2.19 23.08
N TRP A 163 4.04 1.05 22.44
CA TRP A 163 3.26 0.91 21.21
C TRP A 163 1.82 0.55 21.55
N LYS A 164 0.91 0.84 20.61
CA LYS A 164 -0.49 0.43 20.70
C LYS A 164 -0.72 -0.77 19.81
N THR A 165 -1.47 -1.75 20.30
CA THR A 165 -1.98 -2.86 19.50
C THR A 165 -3.50 -2.85 19.49
N SER A 166 -4.10 -3.39 18.44
CA SER A 166 -5.55 -3.56 18.35
C SER A 166 -5.91 -4.80 17.53
N TRP A 167 -7.14 -5.26 17.72
CA TRP A 167 -7.72 -6.37 16.99
C TRP A 167 -9.06 -5.97 16.41
N ASN A 168 -9.34 -6.41 15.18
CA ASN A 168 -10.64 -6.31 14.53
C ASN A 168 -10.91 -7.60 13.74
N ASP A 169 -12.14 -8.09 13.77
CA ASP A 169 -12.48 -9.38 13.15
C ASP A 169 -12.34 -9.40 11.62
N VAL A 170 -12.32 -8.22 10.97
CA VAL A 170 -12.17 -8.06 9.52
C VAL A 170 -10.74 -7.64 9.12
N ARG A 171 -10.15 -6.72 9.90
CA ARG A 171 -8.82 -6.13 9.65
C ARG A 171 -7.67 -6.81 10.38
N GLY A 172 -7.95 -7.78 11.26
CA GLY A 172 -6.97 -8.57 11.99
C GLY A 172 -6.19 -7.78 13.05
N PHE A 173 -4.91 -8.12 13.21
CA PHE A 173 -4.03 -7.51 14.21
C PHE A 173 -3.39 -6.24 13.65
N ALA A 174 -3.37 -5.16 14.43
CA ALA A 174 -2.65 -3.95 14.08
C ALA A 174 -1.70 -3.53 15.21
N ILE A 175 -0.51 -3.05 14.83
CA ILE A 175 0.46 -2.43 15.72
C ILE A 175 0.79 -1.01 15.24
N GLN A 176 0.82 -0.09 16.19
CA GLN A 176 1.12 1.32 15.97
C GLN A 176 2.29 1.74 16.88
N SER A 177 3.46 1.94 16.30
CA SER A 177 4.69 2.32 17.03
C SER A 177 4.92 3.82 17.12
N CYS A 178 4.20 4.59 16.30
CA CYS A 178 4.32 6.04 16.14
C CYS A 178 3.01 6.60 15.61
N ALA A 179 2.77 7.91 15.59
CA ALA A 179 1.62 8.42 14.84
C ALA A 179 1.90 8.27 13.34
N ARG A 180 1.04 7.53 12.60
CA ARG A 180 0.97 7.72 11.15
C ARG A 180 0.29 9.08 10.96
N PRO A 181 0.87 10.02 10.20
CA PRO A 181 0.13 11.23 9.87
C PRO A 181 -1.16 10.80 9.15
N ASP A 182 -2.33 11.17 9.67
CA ASP A 182 -3.63 10.91 9.02
C ASP A 182 -3.61 11.40 7.56
N ASP A 183 -2.79 12.42 7.29
CA ASP A 183 -2.51 12.97 5.97
C ASP A 183 -1.94 11.95 4.97
N GLU A 184 -1.09 11.00 5.37
CA GLU A 184 -0.47 10.05 4.41
C GLU A 184 -1.47 9.02 3.87
N GLU A 185 -2.29 8.44 4.74
CA GLU A 185 -3.35 7.50 4.32
C GLU A 185 -4.41 8.21 3.49
N ARG A 186 -4.84 9.40 3.96
CA ARG A 186 -5.75 10.27 3.22
C ARG A 186 -5.21 10.62 1.83
N THR A 187 -3.93 10.97 1.75
CA THR A 187 -3.26 11.30 0.49
C THR A 187 -3.26 10.11 -0.48
N GLN A 188 -3.06 8.89 0.01
CA GLN A 188 -3.13 7.69 -0.85
C GLN A 188 -4.56 7.47 -1.36
N ALA A 189 -5.58 7.50 -0.49
CA ALA A 189 -6.97 7.33 -0.90
C ALA A 189 -7.41 8.40 -1.92
N GLU A 190 -7.03 9.66 -1.70
CA GLU A 190 -7.26 10.77 -2.63
C GLU A 190 -6.59 10.52 -3.99
N ALA A 191 -5.32 10.11 -4.01
CA ALA A 191 -4.59 9.79 -5.24
C ALA A 191 -5.23 8.64 -6.03
N LEU A 192 -5.76 7.62 -5.34
CA LEU A 192 -6.42 6.48 -5.99
C LEU A 192 -7.78 6.87 -6.58
N ASN A 193 -8.56 7.72 -5.90
CA ASN A 193 -9.80 8.29 -6.45
C ASN A 193 -9.51 9.16 -7.67
N LEU A 194 -8.45 9.96 -7.61
CA LEU A 194 -8.05 10.82 -8.70
C LEU A 194 -7.56 10.02 -9.93
N ALA A 195 -6.81 8.94 -9.71
CA ALA A 195 -6.37 8.01 -10.74
C ALA A 195 -7.55 7.32 -11.47
N ASN A 196 -8.70 7.21 -10.80
CA ASN A 196 -9.96 6.75 -11.40
C ASN A 196 -10.72 7.85 -12.18
N GLY A 197 -10.07 8.97 -12.48
CA GLY A 197 -10.63 10.12 -13.21
C GLY A 197 -11.08 11.27 -12.30
N GLY A 198 -11.03 11.09 -10.98
CA GLY A 198 -11.34 12.13 -10.01
C GLY A 198 -12.75 12.70 -10.16
N GLN A 199 -13.75 11.84 -10.41
CA GLN A 199 -15.14 12.28 -10.39
C GLN A 199 -15.60 12.67 -8.97
N LEU A 200 -14.89 12.20 -7.95
CA LEU A 200 -15.03 12.65 -6.58
C LEU A 200 -13.70 12.87 -5.88
N ALA A 201 -13.71 13.71 -4.85
CA ALA A 201 -12.66 13.92 -3.88
C ALA A 201 -13.26 13.86 -2.46
N VAL A 202 -12.46 13.47 -1.48
CA VAL A 202 -12.90 13.29 -0.09
C VAL A 202 -12.00 14.11 0.83
N LYS A 203 -12.57 14.93 1.71
CA LYS A 203 -11.82 15.64 2.74
C LYS A 203 -12.70 15.97 3.94
N ASP A 204 -12.17 15.73 5.14
CA ASP A 204 -12.77 16.11 6.42
C ASP A 204 -14.25 15.67 6.56
N GLY A 205 -14.56 14.42 6.18
CA GLY A 205 -15.92 13.87 6.23
C GLY A 205 -16.90 14.42 5.20
N TRP A 206 -16.39 14.97 4.11
CA TRP A 206 -17.17 15.45 2.96
C TRP A 206 -16.69 14.79 1.66
N VAL A 207 -17.64 14.48 0.80
CA VAL A 207 -17.43 14.05 -0.59
C VAL A 207 -17.80 15.20 -1.50
N TYR A 208 -16.86 15.64 -2.33
CA TYR A 208 -17.06 16.61 -3.40
C TYR A 208 -17.10 15.87 -4.72
N MET A 209 -18.18 15.99 -5.49
CA MET A 209 -18.33 15.16 -6.68
C MET A 209 -19.14 15.84 -7.78
N ASN A 210 -18.96 15.33 -8.99
CA ASN A 210 -19.95 15.43 -10.04
C ASN A 210 -20.81 14.15 -10.06
N PRO A 211 -22.06 14.18 -9.57
CA PRO A 211 -22.88 12.98 -9.43
C PRO A 211 -23.40 12.43 -10.77
N TYR A 212 -23.32 13.19 -11.86
CA TYR A 212 -23.91 12.81 -13.15
C TYR A 212 -22.97 13.12 -14.33
N HIS A 213 -22.62 12.08 -15.08
CA HIS A 213 -22.02 12.23 -16.40
C HIS A 213 -23.07 11.87 -17.46
N TRP A 214 -23.83 12.88 -17.90
CA TRP A 214 -24.90 12.76 -18.91
C TRP A 214 -24.45 13.34 -20.27
N SER A 215 -24.99 12.81 -21.36
CA SER A 215 -24.99 13.44 -22.70
C SER A 215 -25.89 14.68 -22.81
N GLU A 216 -27.02 14.76 -22.08
CA GLU A 216 -28.04 15.82 -22.30
C GLU A 216 -28.61 16.49 -21.03
N GLY A 217 -28.09 16.17 -19.84
CA GLY A 217 -28.57 16.70 -18.54
C GLY A 217 -27.75 17.84 -17.92
N ALA A 218 -28.33 18.52 -16.91
CA ALA A 218 -27.68 19.59 -16.17
C ALA A 218 -26.48 19.07 -15.34
N HIS A 219 -25.29 19.58 -15.65
CA HIS A 219 -24.07 19.28 -14.90
C HIS A 219 -24.05 20.01 -13.56
N GLN A 220 -23.44 19.41 -12.55
CA GLN A 220 -23.34 20.01 -11.22
C GLN A 220 -22.11 19.52 -10.47
N LEU A 221 -21.51 20.44 -9.71
CA LEU A 221 -20.57 20.12 -8.65
C LEU A 221 -21.31 20.23 -7.31
N VAL A 222 -21.28 19.16 -6.52
CA VAL A 222 -21.97 19.08 -5.23
C VAL A 222 -21.01 18.65 -4.13
N LYS A 223 -21.41 18.88 -2.88
CA LYS A 223 -20.86 18.20 -1.71
C LYS A 223 -21.92 17.44 -0.94
N SER A 224 -21.55 16.33 -0.32
CA SER A 224 -22.41 15.55 0.58
C SER A 224 -21.57 14.87 1.68
N LYS A 225 -22.24 14.29 2.66
CA LYS A 225 -21.63 13.27 3.52
C LYS A 225 -21.35 12.00 2.72
N PRO A 226 -20.45 11.10 3.19
CA PRO A 226 -20.16 9.84 2.52
C PRO A 226 -21.38 8.95 2.31
N ASP A 227 -22.38 9.01 3.19
CA ASP A 227 -23.65 8.29 3.02
C ASP A 227 -24.61 8.95 2.01
N GLY A 228 -24.18 10.01 1.32
CA GLY A 228 -24.99 10.78 0.37
C GLY A 228 -25.89 11.84 1.01
N SER A 229 -25.99 11.90 2.34
CA SER A 229 -26.80 12.89 3.05
C SER A 229 -26.22 14.31 2.97
N SER A 230 -26.99 15.31 3.39
CA SER A 230 -26.56 16.73 3.43
C SER A 230 -26.07 17.27 2.07
N LYS A 231 -26.62 16.74 0.97
CA LYS A 231 -26.23 17.12 -0.39
C LYS A 231 -26.52 18.60 -0.65
N THR A 232 -25.48 19.34 -1.06
CA THR A 232 -25.54 20.77 -1.37
C THR A 232 -24.87 21.04 -2.71
N LYS A 233 -25.52 21.81 -3.59
CA LYS A 233 -24.94 22.24 -4.87
C LYS A 233 -23.93 23.37 -4.65
N LEU A 234 -22.77 23.27 -5.29
CA LEU A 234 -21.70 24.28 -5.26
C LEU A 234 -21.62 25.08 -6.56
N SER A 235 -21.84 24.43 -7.71
CA SER A 235 -21.76 25.04 -9.04
C SER A 235 -22.54 24.21 -10.06
N ASP A 236 -22.85 24.81 -11.21
CA ASP A 236 -23.42 24.13 -12.40
C ASP A 236 -22.33 23.58 -13.35
N ASP A 237 -21.08 23.51 -12.86
CA ASP A 237 -19.95 23.01 -13.64
C ASP A 237 -20.02 21.51 -13.91
N LYS A 238 -19.60 21.11 -15.11
CA LYS A 238 -19.21 19.74 -15.44
C LYS A 238 -17.82 19.42 -14.90
N ALA A 239 -17.70 19.35 -13.57
CA ALA A 239 -16.42 19.11 -12.92
C ALA A 239 -15.91 17.68 -13.15
N THR A 240 -14.64 17.56 -13.50
CA THR A 240 -13.85 16.31 -13.55
C THR A 240 -12.46 16.54 -12.95
N SER A 241 -11.74 15.46 -12.61
CA SER A 241 -10.42 15.56 -11.96
C SER A 241 -10.44 16.49 -10.73
N ILE A 242 -11.42 16.30 -9.86
CA ILE A 242 -11.63 17.10 -8.66
C ILE A 242 -10.52 16.80 -7.66
N ASN A 243 -9.79 17.83 -7.27
CA ASN A 243 -8.76 17.82 -6.24
C ASN A 243 -9.21 18.75 -5.11
N VAL A 244 -8.89 18.42 -3.86
CA VAL A 244 -9.20 19.26 -2.71
C VAL A 244 -7.91 19.63 -1.98
N VAL A 245 -7.63 20.94 -1.84
CA VAL A 245 -6.42 21.46 -1.19
C VAL A 245 -6.80 22.61 -0.27
N GLY A 246 -6.65 22.41 1.04
CA GLY A 246 -7.13 23.37 2.04
C GLY A 246 -8.65 23.58 1.90
N ASP A 247 -9.04 24.83 1.69
CA ASP A 247 -10.45 25.24 1.50
C ASP A 247 -10.86 25.36 0.03
N TRP A 248 -10.01 24.90 -0.89
CA TRP A 248 -10.25 25.00 -2.33
C TRP A 248 -10.46 23.64 -2.97
N LEU A 249 -11.37 23.60 -3.93
CA LEU A 249 -11.44 22.56 -4.94
C LEU A 249 -10.76 23.07 -6.21
N TYR A 250 -9.88 22.27 -6.80
CA TYR A 250 -9.30 22.47 -8.11
C TYR A 250 -9.81 21.39 -9.05
N TYR A 251 -10.30 21.77 -10.22
CA TYR A 251 -10.97 20.84 -11.12
C TYR A 251 -10.92 21.32 -12.56
N ILE A 252 -11.21 20.39 -13.46
CA ILE A 252 -11.43 20.68 -14.86
C ILE A 252 -12.92 20.81 -15.09
N ALA A 253 -13.32 21.88 -15.76
CA ALA A 253 -14.69 22.04 -16.23
C ALA A 253 -14.72 22.32 -17.72
N SER A 254 -15.76 21.82 -18.38
CA SER A 254 -16.08 22.19 -19.75
C SER A 254 -17.34 23.05 -19.78
N GLU A 255 -17.33 24.04 -20.66
CA GLU A 255 -18.52 24.81 -21.00
C GLU A 255 -19.06 24.31 -22.36
N PRO A 256 -20.37 24.40 -22.62
CA PRO A 256 -20.94 24.03 -23.90
C PRO A 256 -20.18 24.69 -25.06
N ARG A 257 -19.70 23.86 -26.00
CA ARG A 257 -18.95 24.28 -27.20
C ARG A 257 -17.62 25.00 -26.93
N LYS A 258 -17.06 24.89 -25.72
CA LYS A 258 -15.71 25.39 -25.41
C LYS A 258 -14.78 24.24 -25.03
N PRO A 259 -13.46 24.40 -25.27
CA PRO A 259 -12.45 23.51 -24.71
C PRO A 259 -12.55 23.44 -23.17
N ASN A 260 -11.93 22.42 -22.59
CA ASN A 260 -11.82 22.33 -21.14
C ASN A 260 -10.97 23.49 -20.59
N ALA A 261 -11.20 23.88 -19.35
CA ALA A 261 -10.36 24.81 -18.62
C ALA A 261 -10.20 24.39 -17.16
N ILE A 262 -9.17 24.91 -16.51
CA ILE A 262 -8.85 24.62 -15.12
C ILE A 262 -9.43 25.73 -14.25
N TYR A 263 -10.26 25.33 -13.29
CA TYR A 263 -10.96 26.21 -12.37
C TYR A 263 -10.61 25.86 -10.92
N LYS A 264 -10.86 26.82 -10.03
CA LYS A 264 -10.96 26.58 -8.61
C LYS A 264 -12.22 27.19 -8.03
N ILE A 265 -12.72 26.63 -6.93
CA ILE A 265 -13.86 27.15 -6.17
C ILE A 265 -13.63 26.83 -4.68
N LYS A 266 -14.11 27.66 -3.76
CA LYS A 266 -14.07 27.31 -2.34
C LYS A 266 -14.98 26.11 -2.04
N THR A 267 -14.67 25.35 -0.99
CA THR A 267 -15.46 24.19 -0.54
C THR A 267 -16.88 24.56 -0.06
N ASP A 268 -17.16 25.85 0.13
CA ASP A 268 -18.49 26.41 0.38
C ASP A 268 -19.26 26.83 -0.89
N GLY A 269 -18.62 26.77 -2.07
CA GLY A 269 -19.21 27.13 -3.36
C GLY A 269 -18.96 28.59 -3.79
N THR A 270 -18.22 29.37 -3.00
CA THR A 270 -17.90 30.76 -3.34
C THR A 270 -16.59 30.88 -4.14
N GLU A 271 -16.32 32.08 -4.67
CA GLU A 271 -15.05 32.43 -5.32
C GLU A 271 -14.62 31.52 -6.48
N ARG A 272 -15.59 31.01 -7.25
CA ARG A 272 -15.31 30.29 -8.50
C ARG A 272 -14.45 31.16 -9.42
N THR A 273 -13.24 30.69 -9.70
CA THR A 273 -12.19 31.43 -10.42
C THR A 273 -11.59 30.58 -11.51
N LEU A 274 -11.46 31.14 -12.71
CA LEU A 274 -10.67 30.56 -13.79
C LEU A 274 -9.18 30.65 -13.42
N VAL A 275 -8.49 29.51 -13.40
CA VAL A 275 -7.04 29.46 -13.15
C VAL A 275 -6.26 29.45 -14.46
N SER A 276 -6.73 28.69 -15.46
CA SER A 276 -6.07 28.63 -16.77
C SER A 276 -7.04 28.22 -17.87
N GLN A 277 -6.94 28.88 -19.03
CA GLN A 277 -7.65 28.52 -20.27
C GLN A 277 -7.03 27.31 -21.00
N THR A 278 -6.02 26.66 -20.41
CA THR A 278 -5.38 25.50 -21.04
C THR A 278 -6.39 24.35 -21.17
N ASN A 279 -6.60 23.88 -22.40
CA ASN A 279 -7.39 22.68 -22.65
C ASN A 279 -6.67 21.47 -22.03
N ALA A 280 -7.24 20.93 -20.96
CA ALA A 280 -6.60 19.94 -20.10
C ALA A 280 -7.52 18.76 -19.77
N SER A 281 -6.92 17.64 -19.38
CA SER A 281 -7.55 16.51 -18.70
C SER A 281 -6.62 15.95 -17.62
N GLY A 282 -7.13 15.12 -16.71
CA GLY A 282 -6.31 14.41 -15.71
C GLY A 282 -5.52 15.35 -14.80
N LEU A 283 -6.19 16.29 -14.15
CA LEU A 283 -5.55 17.27 -13.25
C LEU A 283 -5.15 16.64 -11.92
N TRP A 284 -3.91 16.85 -11.49
CA TRP A 284 -3.39 16.50 -10.16
C TRP A 284 -2.81 17.73 -9.49
N VAL A 285 -3.26 18.04 -8.27
CA VAL A 285 -2.80 19.21 -7.51
C VAL A 285 -2.05 18.75 -6.26
N ARG A 286 -0.76 19.10 -6.18
CA ARG A 286 0.12 18.64 -5.09
C ARG A 286 1.31 19.56 -4.92
N ASP A 287 1.71 19.80 -3.67
CA ASP A 287 2.95 20.50 -3.31
C ASP A 287 3.14 21.85 -4.02
N GLY A 288 2.05 22.62 -4.15
CA GLY A 288 2.05 23.94 -4.81
C GLY A 288 2.02 23.90 -6.35
N TRP A 289 1.89 22.72 -6.96
CA TRP A 289 1.87 22.50 -8.40
C TRP A 289 0.58 21.83 -8.88
N MET A 290 0.22 22.10 -10.12
CA MET A 290 -0.83 21.40 -10.87
C MET A 290 -0.20 20.69 -12.06
N TYR A 291 -0.35 19.37 -12.13
CA TYR A 291 0.08 18.51 -13.22
C TYR A 291 -1.14 18.11 -14.03
N TYR A 292 -1.05 18.12 -15.35
CA TYR A 292 -2.19 17.80 -16.20
C TYR A 292 -1.75 17.31 -17.59
N LEU A 293 -2.66 16.59 -18.25
CA LEU A 293 -2.52 16.28 -19.66
C LEU A 293 -2.96 17.50 -20.47
N ARG A 294 -2.07 18.07 -21.29
CA ARG A 294 -2.48 19.08 -22.26
C ARG A 294 -3.17 18.39 -23.42
N LEU A 295 -4.39 18.81 -23.72
CA LEU A 295 -5.14 18.34 -24.87
C LEU A 295 -4.77 19.15 -26.11
N ALA A 296 -4.49 18.44 -27.20
CA ALA A 296 -4.22 18.98 -28.52
C ALA A 296 -5.32 18.54 -29.49
N GLU A 297 -5.76 19.46 -30.34
CA GLU A 297 -6.68 19.13 -31.43
C GLU A 297 -5.92 18.27 -32.45
N ARG A 298 -6.46 17.10 -32.79
CA ARG A 298 -5.84 16.18 -33.77
C ARG A 298 -6.69 16.02 -35.04
N SER A 299 -8.00 16.03 -34.88
CA SER A 299 -8.97 15.94 -35.97
C SER A 299 -10.29 16.58 -35.51
N GLY A 300 -11.24 16.80 -36.41
CA GLY A 300 -12.55 17.36 -36.06
C GLY A 300 -12.99 18.44 -37.06
N ASN A 301 -14.23 18.92 -36.87
CA ASN A 301 -14.73 20.11 -37.55
C ASN A 301 -15.05 21.18 -36.51
N GLU A 302 -15.34 22.41 -36.96
CA GLU A 302 -15.64 23.56 -36.09
C GLU A 302 -16.76 23.28 -35.07
N ASN A 303 -17.65 22.32 -35.34
CA ASN A 303 -18.78 21.97 -34.48
C ASN A 303 -18.49 20.78 -33.54
N ALA A 304 -17.44 20.00 -33.79
CA ALA A 304 -17.06 18.82 -33.03
C ALA A 304 -15.54 18.56 -33.11
N PRO A 305 -14.70 19.40 -32.48
CA PRO A 305 -13.27 19.17 -32.42
C PRO A 305 -12.97 17.91 -31.60
N TYR A 306 -12.04 17.09 -32.09
CA TYR A 306 -11.54 15.90 -31.41
C TYR A 306 -10.15 16.17 -30.83
N TYR A 307 -10.08 16.09 -29.51
CA TYR A 307 -8.88 16.35 -28.73
C TYR A 307 -8.27 15.05 -28.21
N THR A 308 -6.94 14.94 -28.28
CA THR A 308 -6.19 13.90 -27.59
C THR A 308 -5.05 14.50 -26.76
N PRO A 309 -4.55 13.80 -25.73
CA PRO A 309 -3.38 14.26 -25.00
C PRO A 309 -2.17 14.46 -25.93
N GLY A 310 -1.64 15.68 -25.93
CA GLY A 310 -0.45 16.10 -26.68
C GLY A 310 0.82 16.23 -25.84
N GLY A 311 0.71 15.97 -24.53
CA GLY A 311 1.82 16.03 -23.58
C GLY A 311 1.37 16.11 -22.12
N ILE A 312 2.35 16.03 -21.22
CA ILE A 312 2.19 16.26 -19.78
C ILE A 312 2.83 17.61 -19.48
N GLU A 313 2.09 18.47 -18.78
CA GLU A 313 2.54 19.79 -18.37
C GLU A 313 2.29 19.98 -16.88
N ARG A 314 2.98 20.98 -16.30
CA ARG A 314 2.68 21.47 -14.97
C ARG A 314 2.68 23.00 -14.91
N MET A 315 2.00 23.56 -13.93
CA MET A 315 2.04 25.00 -13.61
C MET A 315 1.79 25.21 -12.11
N ARG A 316 2.12 26.39 -11.59
CA ARG A 316 1.77 26.78 -10.22
C ARG A 316 0.26 26.89 -10.06
N MET A 317 -0.24 26.71 -8.84
CA MET A 317 -1.67 26.72 -8.50
C MET A 317 -2.41 28.04 -8.82
N ASP A 318 -1.69 29.11 -9.15
CA ASP A 318 -2.21 30.39 -9.63
C ASP A 318 -2.20 30.53 -11.16
N GLY A 319 -1.72 29.51 -11.89
CA GLY A 319 -1.59 29.49 -13.35
C GLY A 319 -0.23 29.96 -13.88
N SER A 320 0.70 30.39 -13.02
CA SER A 320 2.04 30.84 -13.40
C SER A 320 3.04 29.69 -13.59
N GLU A 321 4.27 30.02 -14.02
CA GLU A 321 5.40 29.07 -14.20
C GLU A 321 5.04 27.79 -14.97
N LYS A 322 4.32 27.93 -16.08
CA LYS A 322 3.94 26.81 -16.93
C LYS A 322 5.18 26.12 -17.54
N GLN A 323 5.24 24.80 -17.44
CA GLN A 323 6.34 23.96 -17.90
C GLN A 323 5.82 22.70 -18.61
N THR A 324 6.48 22.34 -19.71
CA THR A 324 6.22 21.08 -20.42
C THR A 324 7.16 20.00 -19.92
N LEU A 325 6.60 18.91 -19.39
CA LEU A 325 7.36 17.77 -18.88
C LEU A 325 7.58 16.71 -19.95
N LEU A 326 6.58 16.53 -20.83
CA LEU A 326 6.60 15.56 -21.91
C LEU A 326 5.78 16.09 -23.08
N SER A 327 6.28 16.00 -24.31
CA SER A 327 5.63 16.51 -25.53
C SER A 327 5.67 15.50 -26.67
N ASN A 328 4.77 15.65 -27.64
CA ASN A 328 4.78 14.89 -28.91
C ASN A 328 4.75 13.36 -28.74
N MET A 329 4.16 12.91 -27.64
CA MET A 329 3.91 11.49 -27.40
C MET A 329 2.51 11.19 -27.93
N ASP A 330 2.46 10.36 -28.97
CA ASP A 330 1.19 9.89 -29.49
C ASP A 330 0.49 9.05 -28.41
N HIS A 331 -0.72 9.49 -28.04
CA HIS A 331 -1.68 8.81 -27.17
C HIS A 331 -1.24 8.57 -25.72
N ILE A 332 -0.89 9.58 -24.91
CA ILE A 332 -0.85 9.38 -23.44
C ILE A 332 -2.27 9.09 -22.95
N LYS A 333 -2.50 7.97 -22.26
CA LYS A 333 -3.83 7.60 -21.73
C LYS A 333 -4.13 8.34 -20.43
N TYR A 334 -3.24 8.21 -19.45
CA TYR A 334 -3.27 8.94 -18.18
C TYR A 334 -1.92 8.84 -17.46
N PHE A 335 -1.75 9.60 -16.38
CA PHE A 335 -0.60 9.51 -15.49
C PHE A 335 -1.02 9.36 -14.02
N PHE A 336 -0.09 8.88 -13.20
CA PHE A 336 -0.20 8.75 -11.75
C PHE A 336 1.01 9.43 -11.11
N LEU A 337 0.78 10.28 -10.10
CA LEU A 337 1.84 10.99 -9.39
C LEU A 337 2.01 10.40 -7.98
N GLN A 338 3.25 10.07 -7.60
CA GLN A 338 3.59 9.68 -6.23
C GLN A 338 4.92 10.32 -5.83
N GLY A 339 4.86 11.27 -4.90
CA GLY A 339 6.02 12.06 -4.49
C GLY A 339 6.70 12.71 -5.69
N GLU A 340 8.00 12.46 -5.85
CA GLU A 340 8.80 12.99 -6.95
C GLU A 340 8.73 12.16 -8.25
N ARG A 341 7.94 11.08 -8.28
CA ARG A 341 7.83 10.20 -9.45
C ARG A 341 6.50 10.37 -10.16
N LEU A 342 6.56 10.42 -11.48
CA LEU A 342 5.41 10.41 -12.38
C LEU A 342 5.45 9.14 -13.21
N TYR A 343 4.35 8.38 -13.16
CA TYR A 343 4.12 7.19 -13.97
C TYR A 343 3.10 7.52 -15.04
N TYR A 344 3.30 7.11 -16.29
CA TYR A 344 2.29 7.34 -17.33
C TYR A 344 2.14 6.14 -18.26
N LEU A 345 0.91 5.96 -18.74
CA LEU A 345 0.56 4.93 -19.71
C LEU A 345 0.37 5.53 -21.09
N THR A 346 0.88 4.85 -22.12
CA THR A 346 0.54 5.14 -23.52
C THR A 346 -0.64 4.27 -23.99
N GLY A 347 -1.48 4.84 -24.85
CA GLY A 347 -2.65 4.24 -25.51
C GLY A 347 -2.37 3.94 -26.99
N GLU A 348 -3.32 3.25 -27.65
CA GLU A 348 -3.38 2.88 -29.09
C GLU A 348 -2.05 2.65 -29.85
N GLY A 349 -1.78 1.39 -30.23
CA GLY A 349 -0.58 0.99 -30.98
C GLY A 349 0.13 -0.23 -30.36
N GLU A 350 1.36 -0.53 -30.81
CA GLU A 350 2.11 -1.67 -30.28
C GLU A 350 2.60 -1.42 -28.84
N LYS A 351 1.93 -2.12 -27.92
CA LYS A 351 2.36 -2.55 -26.58
C LYS A 351 1.97 -1.71 -25.35
N LYS A 352 1.00 -0.78 -25.40
CA LYS A 352 0.41 -0.06 -24.22
C LYS A 352 1.38 0.04 -23.02
N LYS A 353 2.34 0.95 -23.12
CA LYS A 353 3.55 0.89 -22.29
C LYS A 353 3.41 1.72 -21.02
N LEU A 354 4.03 1.24 -19.96
CA LEU A 354 4.22 1.96 -18.70
C LEU A 354 5.61 2.57 -18.64
N TYR A 355 5.67 3.87 -18.42
CA TYR A 355 6.88 4.63 -18.19
C TYR A 355 6.89 5.24 -16.78
N VAL A 356 8.08 5.51 -16.27
CA VAL A 356 8.33 6.32 -15.08
C VAL A 356 9.34 7.41 -15.39
N MET A 357 9.18 8.57 -14.77
CA MET A 357 10.07 9.73 -14.86
C MET A 357 10.01 10.53 -13.55
N GLY A 358 10.94 11.47 -13.37
CA GLY A 358 10.82 12.52 -12.35
C GLY A 358 9.63 13.42 -12.65
N ASN A 359 9.00 13.97 -11.61
CA ASN A 359 7.90 14.93 -11.74
C ASN A 359 8.37 16.29 -12.33
N ASP A 360 9.66 16.43 -12.62
CA ASP A 360 10.30 17.56 -13.27
C ASP A 360 10.59 17.33 -14.76
N GLY A 361 10.33 16.14 -15.32
CA GLY A 361 10.66 15.82 -16.71
C GLY A 361 11.82 14.83 -16.87
N SER A 362 12.62 14.61 -15.83
CA SER A 362 13.91 13.93 -15.94
C SER A 362 13.81 12.39 -15.89
N GLY A 363 14.85 11.69 -16.36
CA GLY A 363 15.04 10.26 -16.06
C GLY A 363 13.98 9.29 -16.60
N GLN A 364 13.32 9.62 -17.71
CA GLN A 364 12.28 8.76 -18.30
C GLN A 364 12.81 7.36 -18.61
N THR A 365 12.13 6.33 -18.11
CA THR A 365 12.46 4.91 -18.29
C THR A 365 11.20 4.09 -18.56
N GLU A 366 11.27 3.12 -19.47
CA GLU A 366 10.21 2.13 -19.70
C GLU A 366 10.24 1.05 -18.61
N LEU A 367 9.11 0.77 -17.98
CA LEU A 367 8.99 -0.25 -16.93
C LEU A 367 8.39 -1.57 -17.42
N GLN A 368 7.31 -1.49 -18.20
CA GLN A 368 6.54 -2.68 -18.56
C GLN A 368 5.70 -2.45 -19.81
N ASP A 369 5.46 -3.53 -20.56
CA ASP A 369 4.61 -3.54 -21.74
C ASP A 369 3.23 -4.18 -21.48
N ASN A 370 2.29 -3.90 -22.38
CA ASN A 370 0.91 -4.37 -22.34
C ASN A 370 0.15 -4.03 -21.05
N VAL A 371 0.46 -2.87 -20.46
CA VAL A 371 -0.19 -2.36 -19.26
C VAL A 371 -1.41 -1.52 -19.63
N THR A 372 -2.55 -1.85 -19.03
CA THR A 372 -3.82 -1.15 -19.29
C THR A 372 -4.27 -0.26 -18.14
N GLU A 373 -3.79 -0.56 -16.94
CA GLU A 373 -4.09 0.16 -15.71
C GLU A 373 -2.95 0.01 -14.68
N ILE A 374 -2.78 1.02 -13.82
CA ILE A 374 -1.80 1.06 -12.71
C ILE A 374 -2.39 1.77 -11.48
N ARG A 375 -2.00 1.36 -10.27
CA ARG A 375 -2.12 2.10 -9.01
C ARG A 375 -0.86 1.88 -8.18
N ILE A 376 -0.45 2.89 -7.42
CA ILE A 376 0.65 2.73 -6.48
C ILE A 376 0.08 2.63 -5.06
N ILE A 377 0.36 1.51 -4.39
CA ILE A 377 -0.16 1.18 -3.07
C ILE A 377 1.03 0.78 -2.19
N ASP A 378 1.27 1.52 -1.11
CA ASP A 378 2.38 1.29 -0.18
C ASP A 378 3.76 1.09 -0.89
N GLY A 379 4.00 1.87 -1.95
CA GLY A 379 5.24 1.84 -2.75
C GLY A 379 5.32 0.76 -3.83
N TRP A 380 4.33 -0.14 -3.92
CA TRP A 380 4.24 -1.18 -4.95
C TRP A 380 3.33 -0.75 -6.11
N ILE A 381 3.71 -1.15 -7.33
CA ILE A 381 2.94 -0.85 -8.55
C ILE A 381 1.96 -2.01 -8.78
N TYR A 382 0.68 -1.80 -8.53
CA TYR A 382 -0.39 -2.73 -8.93
C TYR A 382 -0.82 -2.38 -10.34
N TYR A 383 -0.89 -3.36 -11.24
CA TYR A 383 -1.16 -3.09 -12.65
C TYR A 383 -1.95 -4.21 -13.31
N VAL A 384 -2.64 -3.86 -14.40
CA VAL A 384 -3.37 -4.81 -15.23
C VAL A 384 -2.60 -5.04 -16.53
N LYS A 385 -2.06 -6.26 -16.69
CA LYS A 385 -1.40 -6.72 -17.91
C LYS A 385 -2.40 -7.41 -18.85
N ASP A 386 -2.27 -7.14 -20.15
CA ASP A 386 -3.12 -7.69 -21.22
C ASP A 386 -4.62 -7.43 -21.02
N GLY A 387 -4.99 -6.47 -20.18
CA GLY A 387 -6.37 -6.18 -19.81
C GLY A 387 -7.05 -7.22 -18.92
N LYS A 388 -6.34 -8.26 -18.44
CA LYS A 388 -6.96 -9.38 -17.70
C LYS A 388 -6.16 -9.93 -16.53
N GLN A 389 -4.86 -9.64 -16.45
CA GLN A 389 -3.99 -10.12 -15.38
C GLN A 389 -3.75 -8.99 -14.38
N LEU A 390 -4.31 -9.09 -13.17
CA LEU A 390 -3.94 -8.24 -12.05
C LEU A 390 -2.63 -8.75 -11.44
N ARG A 391 -1.64 -7.88 -11.39
CA ARG A 391 -0.28 -8.16 -10.93
C ARG A 391 0.20 -7.02 -10.06
N LYS A 392 1.25 -7.24 -9.27
CA LYS A 392 1.99 -6.16 -8.62
C LYS A 392 3.48 -6.32 -8.83
N MET A 393 4.20 -5.22 -8.90
CA MET A 393 5.65 -5.22 -9.05
C MET A 393 6.33 -4.18 -8.18
N SER A 394 7.61 -4.40 -7.90
CA SER A 394 8.45 -3.44 -7.21
C SER A 394 8.58 -2.16 -8.06
N SER A 395 8.94 -1.05 -7.41
CA SER A 395 9.00 0.26 -8.10
C SER A 395 10.08 0.38 -9.20
N ASP A 396 11.00 -0.59 -9.24
CA ASP A 396 12.06 -0.77 -10.23
C ASP A 396 11.80 -1.97 -11.18
N ALA A 397 10.63 -2.61 -11.05
CA ALA A 397 10.21 -3.79 -11.80
C ALA A 397 11.13 -5.03 -11.67
N SER A 398 12.02 -5.08 -10.68
CA SER A 398 12.87 -6.24 -10.42
C SER A 398 12.11 -7.46 -9.87
N ILE A 399 10.94 -7.24 -9.27
CA ILE A 399 10.06 -8.27 -8.71
C ILE A 399 8.66 -8.10 -9.31
N ASP A 400 8.08 -9.16 -9.85
CA ASP A 400 6.75 -9.19 -10.47
C ASP A 400 5.96 -10.38 -9.89
N ILE A 401 4.83 -10.07 -9.23
CA ILE A 401 3.97 -11.00 -8.51
C ILE A 401 2.61 -11.07 -9.22
N PRO A 402 2.22 -12.23 -9.79
CA PRO A 402 0.87 -12.44 -10.29
C PRO A 402 -0.12 -12.55 -9.11
N LEU A 403 -1.25 -11.82 -9.17
CA LEU A 403 -2.27 -11.86 -8.13
C LEU A 403 -3.54 -12.58 -8.61
N HIS A 404 -3.99 -12.28 -9.83
CA HIS A 404 -5.21 -12.85 -10.38
C HIS A 404 -5.25 -12.73 -11.91
N GLU A 405 -5.79 -13.74 -12.59
CA GLU A 405 -6.18 -13.65 -14.00
C GLU A 405 -7.70 -13.82 -14.11
N SER A 406 -8.37 -12.78 -14.64
CA SER A 406 -9.82 -12.79 -14.78
C SER A 406 -10.25 -13.42 -16.10
N ALA A 407 -11.32 -14.22 -16.03
CA ALA A 407 -12.03 -14.70 -17.21
C ALA A 407 -12.93 -13.62 -17.85
N ARG A 408 -13.32 -12.59 -17.08
CA ARG A 408 -14.12 -11.46 -17.56
C ARG A 408 -13.20 -10.26 -17.77
N THR A 409 -13.19 -9.73 -19.00
CA THR A 409 -12.29 -8.65 -19.40
C THR A 409 -13.09 -7.45 -19.91
N PRO A 410 -12.54 -6.23 -19.79
CA PRO A 410 -11.29 -5.88 -19.10
C PRO A 410 -11.38 -5.92 -17.56
N LEU A 411 -10.21 -5.98 -16.91
CA LEU A 411 -10.03 -5.54 -15.53
C LEU A 411 -9.67 -4.05 -15.51
N PHE A 412 -10.36 -3.26 -14.70
CA PHE A 412 -10.08 -1.83 -14.55
C PHE A 412 -10.66 -1.27 -13.25
N GLY A 413 -10.52 0.04 -13.04
CA GLY A 413 -11.15 0.74 -11.91
C GLY A 413 -10.50 0.39 -10.58
N LEU A 414 -9.17 0.14 -10.57
CA LEU A 414 -8.44 -0.28 -9.39
C LEU A 414 -8.56 0.77 -8.28
N ASN A 415 -8.89 0.34 -7.07
CA ASN A 415 -8.86 1.16 -5.86
C ASN A 415 -8.40 0.31 -4.67
N TYR A 416 -8.11 0.91 -3.52
CA TYR A 416 -7.55 0.19 -2.37
C TYR A 416 -8.01 0.75 -1.04
N ARG A 417 -8.30 -0.15 -0.09
CA ARG A 417 -8.58 0.15 1.31
C ARG A 417 -8.34 -1.08 2.18
N ASP A 418 -7.77 -0.91 3.37
CA ASP A 418 -7.70 -1.93 4.42
C ASP A 418 -7.16 -3.31 3.94
N GLY A 419 -6.16 -3.28 3.06
CA GLY A 419 -5.54 -4.49 2.51
C GLY A 419 -6.30 -5.18 1.38
N TRP A 420 -7.37 -4.56 0.89
CA TRP A 420 -8.16 -5.01 -0.25
C TRP A 420 -7.88 -4.15 -1.48
N VAL A 421 -7.62 -4.79 -2.61
CA VAL A 421 -7.63 -4.16 -3.94
C VAL A 421 -9.00 -4.39 -4.55
N TYR A 422 -9.72 -3.31 -4.82
CA TYR A 422 -11.04 -3.29 -5.46
C TYR A 422 -10.86 -3.07 -6.96
N TYR A 423 -11.70 -3.70 -7.76
CA TYR A 423 -11.65 -3.58 -9.21
C TYR A 423 -12.99 -3.95 -9.85
N VAL A 424 -13.16 -3.54 -11.11
CA VAL A 424 -14.26 -3.95 -11.97
C VAL A 424 -13.75 -4.99 -12.94
N SER A 425 -14.54 -6.05 -13.12
CA SER A 425 -14.24 -7.20 -13.96
C SER A 425 -15.35 -7.41 -14.98
N GLY A 426 -15.03 -7.24 -16.26
CA GLY A 426 -15.99 -7.38 -17.37
C GLY A 426 -16.19 -6.10 -18.16
N GLY A 427 -17.15 -6.10 -19.08
CA GLY A 427 -17.25 -5.07 -20.11
C GLY A 427 -18.67 -4.56 -20.31
N PHE A 428 -18.76 -3.36 -20.86
CA PHE A 428 -20.03 -2.70 -21.15
C PHE A 428 -20.36 -2.87 -22.63
N GLY A 429 -21.53 -3.47 -22.89
CA GLY A 429 -22.08 -3.69 -24.21
C GLY A 429 -23.54 -4.10 -24.06
N ILE A 430 -24.28 -4.24 -25.18
CA ILE A 430 -25.71 -4.60 -25.15
C ILE A 430 -25.93 -5.85 -24.27
N SER A 431 -25.05 -6.85 -24.39
CA SER A 431 -25.04 -8.08 -23.59
C SER A 431 -23.87 -8.16 -22.61
N GLY A 432 -23.20 -7.04 -22.30
CA GLY A 432 -22.03 -7.01 -21.43
C GLY A 432 -22.41 -7.16 -19.95
N TYR A 433 -21.63 -7.94 -19.22
CA TYR A 433 -21.75 -8.12 -17.77
C TYR A 433 -20.46 -7.65 -17.12
N ALA A 434 -20.60 -6.97 -15.98
CA ALA A 434 -19.48 -6.49 -15.19
C ALA A 434 -19.81 -6.65 -13.71
N SER A 435 -18.82 -7.07 -12.95
CA SER A 435 -18.89 -7.22 -11.50
C SER A 435 -17.88 -6.31 -10.83
N MET A 436 -18.28 -5.72 -9.71
CA MET A 436 -17.34 -5.14 -8.76
C MET A 436 -16.81 -6.25 -7.87
N GLU A 437 -15.50 -6.28 -7.68
CA GLU A 437 -14.81 -7.36 -6.98
C GLU A 437 -13.70 -6.78 -6.11
N ARG A 438 -13.23 -7.60 -5.17
CA ARG A 438 -12.02 -7.31 -4.38
C ARG A 438 -11.16 -8.55 -4.21
N ILE A 439 -9.87 -8.33 -3.98
CA ILE A 439 -8.89 -9.37 -3.65
C ILE A 439 -7.94 -8.82 -2.60
N ARG A 440 -7.43 -9.68 -1.71
CA ARG A 440 -6.37 -9.23 -0.78
C ARG A 440 -5.15 -8.82 -1.58
N LEU A 441 -4.38 -7.88 -1.02
CA LEU A 441 -3.17 -7.32 -1.65
C LEU A 441 -2.12 -8.39 -2.01
N ASP A 442 -2.24 -9.58 -1.41
CA ASP A 442 -1.38 -10.74 -1.61
C ASP A 442 -1.97 -11.78 -2.58
N GLY A 443 -3.08 -11.45 -3.26
CA GLY A 443 -3.73 -12.34 -4.22
C GLY A 443 -4.69 -13.36 -3.60
N THR A 444 -4.82 -13.40 -2.28
CA THR A 444 -5.74 -14.33 -1.60
C THR A 444 -7.14 -13.74 -1.42
N GLY A 445 -8.10 -14.56 -0.98
CA GLY A 445 -9.39 -14.08 -0.46
C GLY A 445 -10.29 -13.34 -1.45
N ARG A 446 -10.16 -13.58 -2.77
CA ARG A 446 -10.97 -12.93 -3.81
C ARG A 446 -12.48 -13.08 -3.54
N GLN A 447 -13.22 -11.99 -3.65
CA GLN A 447 -14.66 -11.90 -3.40
C GLN A 447 -15.34 -11.00 -4.44
N ALA A 448 -16.49 -11.43 -4.96
CA ALA A 448 -17.38 -10.55 -5.70
C ALA A 448 -18.22 -9.71 -4.71
N LEU A 449 -18.49 -8.45 -5.07
CA LEU A 449 -19.26 -7.53 -4.25
C LEU A 449 -20.68 -7.35 -4.78
N ALA A 450 -20.82 -7.04 -6.06
CA ALA A 450 -22.11 -6.89 -6.75
C ALA A 450 -21.92 -6.95 -8.28
N GLU A 451 -22.96 -7.37 -9.00
CA GLU A 451 -23.03 -7.18 -10.45
C GLU A 451 -23.45 -5.72 -10.74
N ALA A 452 -22.55 -4.94 -11.34
CA ALA A 452 -22.78 -3.54 -11.65
C ALA A 452 -21.93 -3.12 -12.86
N ARG A 453 -22.49 -2.29 -13.74
CA ARG A 453 -21.76 -1.70 -14.86
C ARG A 453 -20.99 -0.45 -14.40
N ALA A 454 -20.24 -0.61 -13.32
CA ALA A 454 -19.44 0.42 -12.68
C ALA A 454 -18.27 0.86 -13.57
N THR A 455 -18.28 2.11 -14.01
CA THR A 455 -17.24 2.64 -14.93
C THR A 455 -15.94 3.07 -14.23
N ALA A 456 -15.97 3.18 -12.91
CA ALA A 456 -14.84 3.47 -12.03
C ALA A 456 -15.24 3.15 -10.58
N LEU A 457 -14.26 2.96 -9.70
CA LEU A 457 -14.48 2.76 -8.26
C LEU A 457 -13.79 3.86 -7.45
N TYR A 458 -14.51 4.39 -6.48
CA TYR A 458 -14.04 5.43 -5.58
C TYR A 458 -14.32 5.04 -4.14
N ILE A 459 -13.44 5.42 -3.23
CA ILE A 459 -13.60 5.11 -1.80
C ILE A 459 -13.75 6.42 -1.02
N ALA A 460 -14.80 6.48 -0.21
CA ALA A 460 -15.05 7.57 0.72
C ALA A 460 -15.43 6.98 2.07
N GLU A 461 -14.46 6.95 2.99
CA GLU A 461 -14.61 6.27 4.28
C GLU A 461 -15.09 4.82 4.11
N ASP A 462 -16.21 4.43 4.72
CA ASP A 462 -16.77 3.09 4.65
C ASP A 462 -17.61 2.82 3.38
N GLN A 463 -17.64 3.77 2.43
CA GLN A 463 -18.46 3.71 1.22
C GLN A 463 -17.61 3.44 -0.02
N LEU A 464 -18.09 2.51 -0.84
CA LEU A 464 -17.66 2.29 -2.21
C LEU A 464 -18.61 3.02 -3.15
N TYR A 465 -18.13 4.08 -3.78
CA TYR A 465 -18.83 4.86 -4.79
C TYR A 465 -18.49 4.35 -6.18
N PHE A 466 -19.49 4.30 -7.06
CA PHE A 466 -19.31 3.85 -8.44
C PHE A 466 -20.33 4.51 -9.38
N PRO A 467 -19.90 5.09 -10.52
CA PRO A 467 -20.79 5.53 -11.57
C PRO A 467 -21.23 4.32 -12.40
N ASP A 468 -22.50 3.96 -12.31
CA ASP A 468 -23.08 2.85 -13.06
C ASP A 468 -23.56 3.30 -14.44
N TRP A 469 -23.19 2.54 -15.46
CA TRP A 469 -23.53 2.85 -16.85
C TRP A 469 -24.85 2.23 -17.29
N SER A 470 -25.76 3.06 -17.79
CA SER A 470 -27.02 2.65 -18.42
C SER A 470 -27.35 3.53 -19.61
N MET A 471 -27.39 2.95 -20.83
CA MET A 471 -27.85 3.63 -22.06
C MET A 471 -27.16 4.97 -22.38
N GLY A 472 -25.90 5.14 -21.97
CA GLY A 472 -25.14 6.39 -22.16
C GLY A 472 -25.02 7.23 -20.89
N ASP A 473 -25.88 6.99 -19.91
CA ASP A 473 -25.89 7.70 -18.64
C ASP A 473 -24.93 7.05 -17.64
N ARG A 474 -24.30 7.88 -16.81
CA ARG A 474 -23.46 7.44 -15.70
C ARG A 474 -23.92 8.12 -14.43
N THR A 475 -24.68 7.39 -13.63
CA THR A 475 -25.22 7.87 -12.35
C THR A 475 -24.33 7.35 -11.22
N MET A 476 -23.93 8.25 -10.32
CA MET A 476 -23.15 7.87 -9.15
C MET A 476 -24.03 7.15 -8.12
N TYR A 477 -23.66 5.91 -7.80
CA TYR A 477 -24.21 5.12 -6.70
C TYR A 477 -23.14 4.91 -5.63
N HIS A 478 -23.55 4.45 -4.45
CA HIS A 478 -22.64 4.00 -3.42
C HIS A 478 -23.23 2.85 -2.59
N MET A 479 -22.36 2.10 -1.94
CA MET A 479 -22.71 1.02 -1.02
C MET A 479 -21.69 0.92 0.12
N LYS A 480 -22.08 0.32 1.24
CA LYS A 480 -21.15 0.00 2.32
C LYS A 480 -20.17 -1.09 1.90
N ILE A 481 -18.90 -0.90 2.23
CA ILE A 481 -17.82 -1.84 1.87
C ILE A 481 -17.90 -3.16 2.65
N ASP A 482 -18.30 -3.08 3.92
CA ASP A 482 -18.34 -4.24 4.83
C ASP A 482 -19.72 -4.91 4.91
N ASP A 483 -20.71 -4.37 4.20
CA ASP A 483 -22.07 -4.94 4.07
C ASP A 483 -22.50 -4.94 2.59
N PRO A 484 -21.84 -5.76 1.75
CA PRO A 484 -22.14 -5.80 0.33
C PRO A 484 -23.52 -6.41 0.10
N GLN A 485 -24.38 -5.67 -0.61
CA GLN A 485 -25.68 -6.17 -1.07
C GLN A 485 -25.43 -7.03 -2.34
N PRO A 486 -25.91 -8.29 -2.38
CA PRO A 486 -25.65 -9.23 -3.47
C PRO A 486 -26.33 -8.87 -4.80
#